data_AF-A0A967JVZ8-F1
#
_entry.id   AF-A0A967JVZ8-F1
#
_cell.length_a   1.000
_cell.length_b   1.000
_cell.length_c   1.000
_cell.angle_alpha   90.00
_cell.angle_beta   90.00
_cell.angle_gamma   90.00
#
_symmetry.space_group_name_H-M   'P 1'
#
loop_
_entity.id
_entity.type
_entity.pdbx_description
1 polymer ?
#
loop_
_entity_poly.entity_id
_entity_poly.type
_entity_poly.pdbx_seq_one_letter_code
_entity_poly.pdbx_strand_id
1 'polypeptide(L)'
;MFILWKDHTAIKEAEEINELAADWKIDYTKYVGGVYSSEWFWAKILHTLRVDEKVREQAYSWVEHCDWIPFELTGGSEISEMKRSRCAAGHKAMWHEEFDGLP
;
A
#
# COMPACT_ATOMS: atom_id res chain seq x y z
N MET A 1 -7.09 -5.56 -11.24
CA MET A 1 -7.54 -4.15 -11.12
C MET A 1 -6.30 -3.29 -10.91
N PHE A 2 -6.20 -2.12 -11.55
CA PHE A 2 -5.09 -1.18 -11.33
C PHE A 2 -5.65 0.20 -10.95
N ILE A 3 -5.11 0.79 -9.88
CA ILE A 3 -5.43 2.15 -9.43
C ILE A 3 -4.20 3.01 -9.69
N LEU A 4 -4.33 4.02 -10.55
CA LEU A 4 -3.19 4.83 -10.99
C LEU A 4 -2.74 5.79 -9.89
N TRP A 5 -1.48 6.23 -9.95
CA TRP A 5 -0.88 7.09 -8.92
C TRP A 5 -1.65 8.40 -8.74
N LYS A 6 -2.07 9.05 -9.84
CA LYS A 6 -2.85 10.30 -9.86
C LYS A 6 -4.33 10.13 -9.45
N ASP A 7 -4.75 8.92 -9.09
CA ASP A 7 -6.03 8.76 -8.41
C ASP A 7 -5.93 9.32 -6.99
N HIS A 8 -6.82 10.26 -6.68
CA HIS A 8 -6.92 10.91 -5.37
C HIS A 8 -8.25 10.63 -4.68
N THR A 9 -8.98 9.59 -5.11
CA THR A 9 -10.31 9.30 -4.56
C THR A 9 -10.23 8.94 -3.07
N ALA A 10 -9.09 8.41 -2.62
CA ALA A 10 -8.80 8.02 -1.25
C ALA A 10 -8.27 9.15 -0.33
N ILE A 11 -8.62 10.43 -0.59
CA ILE A 11 -8.19 11.57 0.28
C ILE A 11 -8.65 11.37 1.72
N LYS A 12 -9.92 11.01 1.92
CA LYS A 12 -10.49 10.82 3.26
C LYS A 12 -9.77 9.70 4.02
N GLU A 13 -9.51 8.57 3.36
CA GLU A 13 -8.76 7.47 3.94
C GLU A 13 -7.32 7.85 4.30
N ALA A 14 -6.66 8.69 3.50
CA ALA A 14 -5.33 9.19 3.83
C ALA A 14 -5.34 10.14 5.05
N GLU A 15 -6.35 10.99 5.18
CA GLU A 15 -6.53 11.83 6.37
C GLU A 15 -6.72 10.97 7.63
N GLU A 16 -7.58 9.94 7.57
CA GLU A 16 -7.78 9.00 8.68
C GLU A 16 -6.48 8.26 9.07
N ILE A 17 -5.65 7.87 8.09
CA ILE A 17 -4.33 7.26 8.34
C ILE A 17 -3.39 8.26 9.03
N ASN A 18 -3.39 9.52 8.61
CA ASN A 18 -2.55 10.56 9.21
C ASN A 18 -2.97 10.88 10.65
N GLU A 19 -4.28 11.01 10.90
CA GLU A 19 -4.83 11.20 12.25
C GLU A 19 -4.43 10.05 13.17
N LEU A 20 -4.59 8.81 12.69
CA LEU A 20 -4.17 7.63 13.44
C LEU A 20 -2.67 7.65 13.73
N ALA A 21 -1.84 7.94 12.73
CA ALA A 21 -0.38 7.95 12.87
C ALA A 21 0.12 9.00 13.87
N ALA A 22 -0.56 10.15 13.98
CA ALA A 22 -0.20 11.20 14.93
C ALA A 22 -0.37 10.77 16.40
N ASP A 23 -1.36 9.91 16.67
CA ASP A 23 -1.68 9.42 18.02
C ASP A 23 -1.16 8.00 18.31
N TRP A 24 -0.59 7.33 17.30
CA TRP A 24 -0.13 5.95 17.45
C TRP A 24 1.17 5.87 18.26
N LYS A 25 1.36 4.74 18.96
CA LYS A 25 2.60 4.49 19.73
C LYS A 25 3.84 4.42 18.83
N ILE A 26 3.67 3.99 17.58
CA ILE A 26 4.72 3.86 16.58
C ILE A 26 4.39 4.80 15.42
N ASP A 27 5.29 5.75 15.15
CA ASP A 27 5.17 6.62 13.98
C ASP A 27 5.67 5.89 12.73
N TYR A 28 4.74 5.24 12.02
CA TYR A 28 5.01 4.60 10.73
C TYR A 28 5.25 5.61 9.60
N THR A 29 4.89 6.89 9.78
CA THR A 29 5.06 7.94 8.77
C THR A 29 6.47 8.55 8.78
N LYS A 30 7.24 8.31 9.84
CA LYS A 30 8.62 8.80 10.06
C LYS A 30 9.51 8.69 8.82
N TYR A 31 9.46 7.55 8.12
CA TYR A 31 10.33 7.27 6.97
C TYR A 31 9.72 7.63 5.60
N VAL A 32 8.49 8.13 5.58
CA VAL A 32 7.80 8.57 4.35
C VAL A 32 7.52 10.07 4.31
N GLY A 33 8.09 10.83 5.26
CA GLY A 33 8.01 12.30 5.29
C GLY A 33 7.03 12.88 6.31
N GLY A 34 6.51 12.06 7.23
CA GLY A 34 5.65 12.51 8.33
C GLY A 34 4.19 12.79 7.96
N VAL A 35 3.84 12.68 6.67
CA VAL A 35 2.47 12.81 6.17
C VAL A 35 2.25 11.76 5.07
N TYR A 36 1.18 10.98 5.21
CA TYR A 36 0.76 9.94 4.29
C TYR A 36 -0.10 10.52 3.15
N SER A 37 0.16 10.11 1.91
CA SER A 37 -0.54 10.59 0.71
C SER A 37 -1.69 9.67 0.29
N SER A 38 -2.75 10.25 -0.29
CA SER A 38 -3.85 9.52 -0.93
C SER A 38 -3.43 8.75 -2.18
N GLU A 39 -2.28 9.10 -2.75
CA GLU A 39 -1.71 8.39 -3.91
C GLU A 39 -1.12 7.02 -3.53
N TRP A 40 -0.96 6.73 -2.24
CA TRP A 40 -0.15 5.62 -1.75
C TRP A 40 -0.98 4.39 -1.35
N PHE A 41 -0.22 3.32 -1.10
CA PHE A 41 -0.67 1.94 -1.01
C PHE A 41 -1.88 1.73 -0.09
N TRP A 42 -1.79 2.12 1.18
CA TRP A 42 -2.80 1.84 2.20
C TRP A 42 -4.09 2.62 2.01
N ALA A 43 -4.00 3.89 1.61
CA ALA A 43 -5.19 4.71 1.37
C ALA A 43 -6.04 4.11 0.24
N LYS A 44 -5.40 3.68 -0.86
CA LYS A 44 -6.08 3.06 -1.99
C LYS A 44 -6.69 1.71 -1.65
N ILE A 45 -6.00 0.91 -0.86
CA ILE A 45 -6.54 -0.36 -0.35
C ILE A 45 -7.77 -0.08 0.51
N LEU A 46 -7.65 0.78 1.52
CA LEU A 46 -8.75 1.09 2.44
C LEU A 46 -9.98 1.62 1.70
N HIS A 47 -9.77 2.53 0.75
CA HIS A 47 -10.84 3.07 -0.08
C HIS A 47 -11.53 1.95 -0.87
N THR A 48 -10.76 1.10 -1.55
CA THR A 48 -11.32 0.00 -2.35
C THR A 48 -12.11 -0.97 -1.50
N LEU A 49 -11.58 -1.37 -0.32
CA LEU A 49 -12.27 -2.30 0.58
C LEU A 49 -13.59 -1.73 1.13
N ARG A 50 -13.74 -0.40 1.15
CA ARG A 50 -14.98 0.27 1.58
C ARG A 50 -16.01 0.36 0.46
N VAL A 51 -15.58 0.61 -0.78
CA VAL A 51 -16.50 0.87 -1.91
C VAL A 51 -16.82 -0.37 -2.74
N ASP A 52 -15.99 -1.41 -2.70
CA ASP A 52 -16.17 -2.63 -3.48
C ASP A 52 -16.08 -3.88 -2.59
N GLU A 53 -17.25 -4.35 -2.14
CA GLU A 53 -17.38 -5.55 -1.31
C GLU A 53 -16.89 -6.81 -2.02
N LYS A 54 -17.09 -6.92 -3.35
CA LYS A 54 -16.65 -8.10 -4.10
C LYS A 54 -15.13 -8.17 -4.14
N VAL A 55 -14.46 -7.03 -4.38
CA VAL A 55 -13.00 -6.98 -4.30
C VAL A 55 -12.53 -7.28 -2.88
N ARG A 56 -13.17 -6.72 -1.84
CA ARG A 56 -12.82 -7.01 -0.45
C ARG A 56 -12.87 -8.49 -0.11
N GLU A 57 -13.90 -9.20 -0.57
CA GLU A 57 -14.07 -10.62 -0.30
C GLU A 57 -13.13 -11.54 -1.09
N GLN A 58 -12.71 -11.12 -2.29
CA GLN A 58 -11.92 -11.95 -3.20
C GLN A 58 -10.43 -11.60 -3.23
N ALA A 59 -10.03 -10.42 -2.74
CA ALA A 59 -8.65 -9.98 -2.78
C ALA A 59 -7.77 -10.79 -1.82
N TYR A 60 -6.74 -11.45 -2.37
CA TYR A 60 -5.75 -12.19 -1.60
C TYR A 60 -4.50 -11.35 -1.26
N SER A 61 -4.07 -10.48 -2.17
CA SER A 61 -2.87 -9.64 -1.99
C SER A 61 -2.98 -8.36 -2.82
N TRP A 62 -2.29 -7.32 -2.35
CA TRP A 62 -2.06 -6.07 -3.06
C TRP A 62 -0.59 -5.95 -3.45
N VAL A 63 -0.32 -5.44 -4.65
CA VAL A 63 1.02 -5.37 -5.22
C VAL A 63 1.20 -4.05 -5.94
N GLU A 64 2.41 -3.53 -5.93
CA GLU A 64 2.74 -2.37 -6.74
C GLU A 64 2.98 -2.80 -8.19
N HIS A 65 2.63 -1.91 -9.13
CA HIS A 65 2.74 -2.22 -10.56
C HIS A 65 4.19 -2.55 -10.98
N CYS A 66 5.17 -1.91 -10.33
CA CYS A 66 6.58 -2.20 -10.56
C CYS A 66 7.06 -3.55 -10.02
N ASP A 67 6.30 -4.19 -9.10
CA ASP A 67 6.54 -5.56 -8.65
C ASP A 67 5.88 -6.55 -9.61
N TRP A 68 4.64 -6.23 -10.03
CA TRP A 68 3.82 -7.11 -10.85
C TRP A 68 4.34 -7.29 -12.27
N ILE A 69 4.77 -6.22 -12.97
CA ILE A 69 5.26 -6.32 -14.35
C ILE A 69 6.44 -7.31 -14.45
N PRO A 70 7.53 -7.18 -13.66
CA PRO A 70 8.63 -8.13 -13.74
C PRO A 70 8.21 -9.55 -13.37
N PHE A 71 7.34 -9.71 -12.36
CA PHE A 71 6.84 -11.02 -11.95
C PHE A 71 6.11 -11.73 -13.10
N GLU A 72 5.18 -11.04 -13.77
CA GLU A 72 4.46 -11.56 -14.93
C GLU A 72 5.41 -11.89 -16.09
N LEU A 73 6.31 -10.96 -16.44
CA LEU A 73 7.25 -11.13 -17.58
C LEU A 73 8.25 -12.27 -17.36
N THR A 74 8.49 -12.66 -16.12
CA THR A 74 9.40 -13.76 -15.75
C THR A 74 8.68 -15.09 -15.52
N GLY A 75 7.37 -15.15 -15.78
CA GLY A 75 6.58 -16.38 -15.69
C GLY A 75 6.18 -16.76 -14.26
N GLY A 76 6.12 -15.79 -13.35
CA GLY A 76 5.66 -16.03 -11.98
C GLY A 76 4.21 -16.53 -11.95
N SER A 77 3.95 -17.58 -11.18
CA SER A 77 2.62 -18.19 -11.06
C SER A 77 2.02 -18.10 -9.66
N GLU A 78 2.86 -18.05 -8.63
CA GLU A 78 2.44 -18.02 -7.23
C GLU A 78 2.84 -16.70 -6.56
N ILE A 79 1.87 -15.99 -6.00
CA ILE A 79 2.09 -14.66 -5.41
C ILE A 79 3.09 -14.65 -4.24
N SER A 80 3.26 -15.79 -3.56
CA SER A 80 4.26 -15.97 -2.50
C SER A 80 5.71 -15.91 -3.00
N GLU A 81 5.92 -16.11 -4.30
CA GLU A 81 7.23 -16.05 -4.95
C GLU A 81 7.59 -14.62 -5.38
N MET A 82 6.59 -13.72 -5.46
CA MET A 82 6.76 -12.35 -5.92
C MET A 82 7.69 -11.56 -5.01
N LYS A 83 8.80 -11.08 -5.57
CA LYS A 83 9.70 -10.15 -4.90
C LYS A 83 9.08 -8.76 -4.85
N ARG A 84 9.17 -8.10 -3.69
CA ARG A 84 8.64 -6.75 -3.47
C ARG A 84 9.76 -5.71 -3.56
N SER A 85 9.50 -4.63 -4.29
CA SER A 85 10.42 -3.52 -4.46
C SER A 85 10.65 -2.80 -3.14
N ARG A 86 11.93 -2.64 -2.76
CA ARG A 86 12.34 -1.82 -1.60
C ARG A 86 11.83 -0.39 -1.69
N CYS A 87 11.88 0.20 -2.88
CA CYS A 87 11.48 1.58 -3.12
C CYS A 87 9.98 1.77 -2.89
N ALA A 88 9.15 0.91 -3.49
CA ALA A 88 7.71 1.03 -3.37
C ALA A 88 7.22 0.63 -1.97
N ALA A 89 7.74 -0.47 -1.41
CA ALA A 89 7.41 -0.92 -0.06
C ALA A 89 7.74 0.15 0.98
N GLY A 90 8.95 0.72 0.93
CA GLY A 90 9.36 1.76 1.87
C GLY A 90 8.57 3.04 1.71
N HIS A 91 8.57 3.64 0.51
CA HIS A 91 8.03 4.98 0.31
C HIS A 91 6.50 5.04 0.28
N LYS A 92 5.82 3.97 -0.13
CA LYS A 92 4.35 3.97 -0.29
C LYS A 92 3.62 3.07 0.70
N ALA A 93 4.22 1.95 1.10
CA ALA A 93 3.61 1.00 2.02
C ALA A 93 4.11 1.13 3.47
N MET A 94 4.93 2.14 3.78
CA MET A 94 5.50 2.39 5.12
C MET A 94 6.31 1.20 5.66
N TRP A 95 6.85 0.36 4.79
CA TRP A 95 7.70 -0.75 5.19
C TRP A 95 9.01 -0.22 5.79
N HIS A 96 9.44 -0.73 6.94
CA HIS A 96 10.79 -0.52 7.45
C HIS A 96 11.27 -1.71 8.29
N GLU A 97 12.57 -1.96 8.35
CA GLU A 97 13.14 -3.07 9.13
C GLU A 97 12.93 -2.88 10.63
N GLU A 98 13.02 -1.63 11.11
CA GLU A 98 12.70 -1.27 12.51
C GLU A 98 11.25 -1.58 12.92
N PHE A 99 10.36 -1.74 11.94
CA PHE A 99 8.96 -2.07 12.16
C PHE A 99 8.66 -3.57 12.03
N ASP A 100 9.70 -4.40 11.83
CA ASP A 100 9.55 -5.81 11.45
C ASP A 100 8.72 -6.01 10.17
N GLY A 101 8.70 -5.00 9.30
CA GLY A 101 8.05 -5.06 8.00
C GLY A 101 7.04 -3.94 7.75
N LEU A 102 5.85 -4.34 7.28
CA LEU A 102 4.72 -3.43 7.08
C LEU A 102 4.08 -3.07 8.44
N PRO A 103 3.39 -1.91 8.54
CA PRO A 103 2.59 -1.58 9.71
C PRO A 103 1.54 -2.63 10.09
#